data_AF-A0A0D2MDA0-F1
#
_entry.id   AF-A0A0D2MDA0-F1
#
_cell.length_a   1.000
_cell.length_b   1.000
_cell.length_c   1.000
_cell.angle_alpha   90.00
_cell.angle_beta   90.00
_cell.angle_gamma   90.00
#
_symmetry.space_group_name_H-M   'P 1'
#
loop_
_entity.id
_entity.type
_entity.pdbx_description
1 polymer ?
#
loop_
_entity_poly.entity_id
_entity_poly.type
_entity_poly.pdbx_seq_one_letter_code
_entity_poly.pdbx_strand_id
1 'polypeptide(L)'
;MGLSFSVPPGVNTPSSLRNIYNRKLTFLPPAAASAPQWCRQGVLLLNASLTVRAGEANSHSKAGWAPLTAAAVAALSQRRSGIVFLLWGKFAQDRGQGVDTSRHHVLKSPHPSGLSASRGFFGCRHFSQTNELLRRSGLPPIDWQIE
;
A
#
# COMPACT_ATOMS: atom_id res chain seq x y z
N MET A 1 -12.90 -8.49 4.85
CA MET A 1 -12.28 -7.19 4.56
C MET A 1 -11.27 -7.37 3.43
N GLY A 2 -11.25 -6.50 2.41
CA GLY A 2 -10.50 -6.69 1.14
C GLY A 2 -9.44 -5.63 0.82
N LEU A 3 -9.15 -4.72 1.76
CA LEU A 3 -8.15 -3.65 1.60
C LEU A 3 -6.76 -4.15 1.98
N SER A 4 -5.74 -3.84 1.19
CA SER A 4 -4.35 -4.21 1.54
C SER A 4 -3.93 -3.56 2.85
N PHE A 5 -3.31 -4.33 3.74
CA PHE A 5 -2.84 -3.86 5.04
C PHE A 5 -3.94 -3.25 5.94
N SER A 6 -5.17 -3.80 5.89
CA SER A 6 -6.24 -3.45 6.84
C SER A 6 -6.81 -4.70 7.50
N VAL A 7 -7.22 -4.58 8.76
CA VAL A 7 -7.88 -5.66 9.50
C VAL A 7 -9.17 -5.16 10.16
N PRO A 8 -10.20 -6.01 10.29
CA PRO A 8 -11.41 -5.68 11.03
C PRO A 8 -11.11 -5.30 12.49
N PRO A 9 -11.95 -4.46 13.11
CA PRO A 9 -11.89 -4.24 14.55
C PRO A 9 -11.93 -5.55 15.32
N GLY A 10 -11.11 -5.67 16.37
CA GLY A 10 -11.00 -6.87 17.19
C GLY A 10 -10.12 -7.99 16.61
N VAL A 11 -9.56 -7.84 15.41
CA VAL A 11 -8.59 -8.79 14.83
C VAL A 11 -7.16 -8.36 15.18
N ASN A 12 -6.34 -9.32 15.61
CA ASN A 12 -4.93 -9.08 15.92
C ASN A 12 -4.18 -8.40 14.76
N THR A 13 -3.57 -7.24 15.04
CA THR A 13 -2.81 -6.46 14.06
C THR A 13 -1.61 -7.26 13.52
N PRO A 14 -1.54 -7.57 12.22
CA PRO A 14 -0.42 -8.30 11.62
C PRO A 14 0.90 -7.53 11.75
N SER A 15 2.03 -8.25 11.72
CA SER A 15 3.36 -7.63 11.86
C SER A 15 3.67 -6.59 10.77
N SER A 16 3.27 -6.84 9.53
CA SER A 16 3.39 -5.88 8.43
C SER A 16 2.65 -4.57 8.74
N LEU A 17 1.45 -4.68 9.30
CA LEU A 17 0.62 -3.52 9.62
C LEU A 17 1.20 -2.74 10.79
N ARG A 18 1.68 -3.44 11.83
CA ARG A 18 2.45 -2.82 12.91
C ARG A 18 3.65 -2.06 12.36
N ASN A 19 4.40 -2.63 11.43
CA ASN A 19 5.59 -2.00 10.85
C ASN A 19 5.27 -0.78 9.98
N ILE A 20 4.14 -0.79 9.27
CA ILE A 20 3.61 0.38 8.56
C ILE A 20 3.38 1.55 9.53
N TYR A 21 2.85 1.27 10.73
CA TYR A 21 2.60 2.26 11.77
C TYR A 21 3.77 2.50 12.74
N ASN A 22 4.85 1.72 12.65
CA ASN A 22 5.97 1.71 13.62
C ASN A 22 6.89 2.95 13.54
N ARG A 23 6.38 4.11 13.14
CA ARG A 23 7.17 5.35 13.09
C ARG A 23 6.36 6.53 13.60
N LYS A 24 6.66 6.94 14.84
CA LYS A 24 6.49 8.32 15.35
C LYS A 24 5.13 8.98 15.10
N LEU A 25 4.06 8.20 14.92
CA LEU A 25 2.72 8.66 15.22
C LEU A 25 2.61 8.45 16.73
N THR A 26 2.83 9.52 17.50
CA THR A 26 2.27 9.59 18.84
C THR A 26 0.80 9.24 18.72
N PHE A 27 0.30 8.40 19.63
CA PHE A 27 -1.05 7.83 19.72
C PHE A 27 -1.14 6.32 19.42
N LEU A 28 -1.71 5.67 20.42
CA LEU A 28 -1.91 4.25 20.69
C LEU A 28 -2.82 3.57 19.65
N PRO A 29 -2.92 2.23 19.62
CA PRO A 29 -3.51 1.51 18.51
C PRO A 29 -4.99 1.82 18.46
N PRO A 30 -5.53 2.33 17.35
CA PRO A 30 -6.96 2.35 17.22
C PRO A 30 -7.40 0.89 17.22
N ALA A 31 -8.35 0.55 18.09
CA ALA A 31 -9.06 -0.73 18.08
C ALA A 31 -9.75 -1.00 16.71
N ALA A 32 -9.65 -0.06 15.78
CA ALA A 32 -9.96 -0.16 14.38
C ALA A 32 -8.77 0.38 13.57
N ALA A 33 -7.85 -0.46 13.08
CA ALA A 33 -6.90 -0.07 12.03
C ALA A 33 -7.65 0.10 10.71
N SER A 34 -8.47 1.14 10.65
CA SER A 34 -9.46 1.39 9.63
C SER A 34 -8.82 2.19 8.50
N ALA A 35 -8.14 1.44 7.63
CA ALA A 35 -7.72 1.90 6.32
C ALA A 35 -8.84 2.50 5.42
N PRO A 36 -10.17 2.34 5.71
CA PRO A 36 -11.21 3.15 5.08
C PRO A 36 -11.00 4.66 5.05
N GLN A 37 -10.32 5.28 6.02
CA GLN A 37 -10.06 6.73 6.00
C GLN A 37 -9.13 7.12 4.85
N TRP A 38 -8.07 6.34 4.61
CA TRP A 38 -7.17 6.58 3.48
C TRP A 38 -7.91 6.41 2.15
N CYS A 39 -8.79 5.42 2.03
CA CYS A 39 -9.58 5.22 0.82
C CYS A 39 -10.50 6.41 0.51
N ARG A 40 -11.11 7.04 1.52
CA ARG A 40 -11.91 8.26 1.35
C ARG A 40 -11.10 9.46 0.83
N GLN A 41 -9.80 9.47 1.10
CA GLN A 41 -8.86 10.49 0.62
C GLN A 41 -8.25 10.13 -0.76
N GLY A 42 -8.71 9.06 -1.41
CA GLY A 42 -8.24 8.64 -2.73
C GLY A 42 -7.08 7.64 -2.72
N VAL A 43 -6.73 7.05 -1.57
CA VAL A 43 -5.71 5.99 -1.49
C VAL A 43 -6.30 4.64 -1.88
N LEU A 44 -5.86 4.10 -3.01
CA LEU A 44 -6.22 2.74 -3.43
C LEU A 44 -5.35 1.70 -2.70
N LEU A 45 -5.99 0.85 -1.91
CA LEU A 45 -5.36 -0.24 -1.16
C LEU A 45 -5.58 -1.59 -1.85
N LEU A 46 -4.83 -1.83 -2.94
CA LEU A 46 -4.98 -3.01 -3.80
C LEU A 46 -4.06 -4.15 -3.38
N ASN A 47 -4.64 -5.31 -3.07
CA ASN A 47 -3.89 -6.54 -2.85
C ASN A 47 -3.42 -7.17 -4.17
N ALA A 48 -2.26 -7.82 -4.14
CA ALA A 48 -1.73 -8.58 -5.29
C ALA A 48 -2.51 -9.88 -5.58
N SER A 49 -3.18 -10.43 -4.57
CA SER A 49 -4.14 -11.54 -4.65
C SER A 49 -5.38 -11.12 -3.84
N LEU A 50 -6.58 -11.26 -4.41
CA LEU A 50 -7.79 -10.73 -3.77
C LEU A 50 -8.47 -11.73 -2.82
N THR A 51 -7.96 -12.96 -2.76
CA THR A 51 -8.42 -14.01 -1.83
C THR A 51 -7.25 -14.85 -1.33
N VAL A 52 -7.47 -15.56 -0.23
CA VAL A 52 -6.54 -16.52 0.37
C VAL A 52 -7.37 -17.56 1.15
N ARG A 53 -6.95 -18.83 1.18
CA ARG A 53 -7.52 -19.84 2.09
C ARG A 53 -7.10 -19.55 3.52
N ALA A 54 -8.01 -19.81 4.47
CA ALA A 54 -7.75 -19.62 5.89
C ALA A 54 -6.52 -20.43 6.33
N GLY A 55 -5.60 -19.80 7.06
CA GLY A 55 -4.36 -20.43 7.53
C GLY A 55 -3.28 -20.69 6.47
N GLU A 56 -3.58 -20.52 5.17
CA GLU A 56 -2.67 -20.86 4.09
C GLU A 56 -2.20 -19.64 3.31
N ALA A 57 -1.09 -19.04 3.78
CA ALA A 57 -0.47 -17.90 3.12
C ALA A 57 -0.18 -18.18 1.63
N ASN A 58 -0.51 -17.24 0.75
CA ASN A 58 -0.30 -17.33 -0.71
C ASN A 58 -0.99 -18.50 -1.44
N SER A 59 -1.95 -19.17 -0.81
CA SER A 59 -2.71 -20.31 -1.38
C SER A 59 -3.38 -20.01 -2.73
N HIS A 60 -3.76 -18.76 -3.00
CA HIS A 60 -4.38 -18.33 -4.26
C HIS A 60 -3.45 -17.51 -5.16
N SER A 61 -2.13 -17.58 -4.94
CA SER A 61 -1.14 -16.86 -5.76
C SER A 61 -1.21 -17.20 -7.26
N LYS A 62 -1.65 -18.42 -7.60
CA LYS A 62 -1.83 -18.91 -8.98
C LYS A 62 -3.29 -18.88 -9.47
N ALA A 63 -4.22 -18.31 -8.71
CA ALA A 63 -5.65 -18.31 -9.02
C ALA A 63 -6.07 -17.20 -10.02
N GLY A 64 -5.15 -16.69 -10.83
CA GLY A 64 -5.46 -15.67 -11.85
C GLY A 64 -5.62 -14.22 -11.34
N TRP A 65 -5.39 -13.93 -10.04
CA TRP A 65 -5.47 -12.55 -9.54
C TRP A 65 -4.36 -11.62 -10.06
N ALA A 66 -3.21 -12.19 -10.42
CA ALA A 66 -2.07 -11.43 -10.92
C ALA A 66 -2.41 -10.63 -12.20
N PRO A 67 -2.93 -11.23 -13.29
CA PRO A 67 -3.28 -10.46 -14.49
C PRO A 67 -4.39 -9.43 -14.22
N LEU A 68 -5.38 -9.73 -13.37
CA LEU A 68 -6.44 -8.77 -13.04
C LEU A 68 -5.90 -7.51 -12.36
N THR A 69 -5.09 -7.70 -11.32
CA THR A 69 -4.53 -6.58 -10.55
C THR A 69 -3.53 -5.78 -11.38
N ALA A 70 -2.76 -6.44 -12.25
CA ALA A 70 -1.88 -5.78 -13.21
C ALA A 70 -2.68 -4.94 -14.23
N ALA A 71 -3.80 -5.46 -14.76
CA ALA A 71 -4.67 -4.73 -15.68
C ALA A 71 -5.30 -3.48 -15.02
N ALA A 72 -5.68 -3.57 -13.74
CA ALA A 72 -6.18 -2.42 -12.99
C ALA A 72 -5.10 -1.32 -12.84
N VAL A 73 -3.87 -1.69 -12.51
CA VAL A 73 -2.73 -0.75 -12.42
C VAL A 73 -2.43 -0.12 -13.79
N ALA A 74 -2.42 -0.91 -14.86
CA ALA A 74 -2.20 -0.42 -16.21
C ALA A 74 -3.31 0.57 -16.64
N ALA A 75 -4.58 0.25 -16.37
CA ALA A 75 -5.70 1.12 -16.68
C ALA A 75 -5.62 2.46 -15.93
N LEU A 76 -5.20 2.44 -14.65
CA LEU A 76 -4.96 3.66 -13.89
C LEU A 76 -3.82 4.48 -14.48
N SER A 77 -2.70 3.84 -14.83
CA SER A 77 -1.55 4.52 -15.43
C SER A 77 -1.88 5.13 -16.80
N GLN A 78 -2.76 4.52 -17.58
CA GLN A 78 -3.16 5.05 -18.88
C GLN A 78 -4.14 6.22 -18.75
N ARG A 79 -5.14 6.10 -17.88
CA ARG A 79 -6.29 7.00 -17.82
C ARG A 79 -6.12 8.19 -16.88
N ARG A 80 -5.07 8.21 -16.06
CA ARG A 80 -4.83 9.26 -15.05
C ARG A 80 -3.40 9.79 -15.18
N SER A 81 -3.07 10.83 -14.41
CA SER A 81 -1.72 11.39 -14.27
C SER A 81 -1.50 11.80 -12.82
N GLY A 82 -0.25 12.01 -12.41
CA GLY A 82 0.11 12.49 -11.07
C GLY A 82 -0.07 11.47 -9.94
N ILE A 83 -0.50 10.23 -10.23
CA ILE A 83 -0.60 9.16 -9.22
C ILE A 83 0.77 8.85 -8.62
N VAL A 84 0.81 8.71 -7.29
CA VAL A 84 1.97 8.20 -6.55
C VAL A 84 1.77 6.72 -6.25
N PHE A 85 2.56 5.84 -6.87
CA PHE A 85 2.53 4.39 -6.65
C PHE A 85 3.54 3.98 -5.57
N LEU A 86 3.03 3.37 -4.49
CA LEU A 86 3.86 2.77 -3.43
C LEU A 86 4.04 1.27 -3.67
N LEU A 87 5.22 0.86 -4.11
CA LEU A 87 5.52 -0.52 -4.48
C LEU A 87 6.41 -1.18 -3.42
N TRP A 88 5.77 -1.81 -2.43
CA TRP A 88 6.44 -2.47 -1.31
C TRP A 88 6.67 -3.96 -1.55
N GLY A 89 7.93 -4.34 -1.72
CA GLY A 89 8.36 -5.71 -1.99
C GLY A 89 8.34 -6.10 -3.47
N LYS A 90 9.02 -7.20 -3.79
CA LYS A 90 9.24 -7.66 -5.17
C LYS A 90 7.94 -7.87 -5.96
N PHE A 91 6.94 -8.50 -5.36
CA PHE A 91 5.66 -8.75 -6.02
C PHE A 91 4.91 -7.47 -6.45
N ALA A 92 5.00 -6.41 -5.65
CA ALA A 92 4.40 -5.11 -6.00
C ALA A 92 5.24 -4.39 -7.06
N GLN A 93 6.57 -4.47 -6.95
CA GLN A 93 7.49 -3.88 -7.92
C GLN A 93 7.36 -4.51 -9.31
N ASP A 94 7.24 -5.84 -9.38
CA ASP A 94 7.04 -6.57 -10.64
C ASP A 94 5.70 -6.17 -11.31
N ARG A 95 4.64 -5.96 -10.52
CA ARG A 95 3.33 -5.49 -11.04
C ARG A 95 3.33 -4.02 -11.48
N GLY A 96 4.20 -3.21 -10.90
CA GLY A 96 4.33 -1.79 -11.24
C GLY A 96 5.29 -1.50 -12.40
N GLN A 97 5.91 -2.50 -13.02
CA GLN A 97 6.85 -2.28 -14.13
C GLN A 97 6.21 -1.58 -15.34
N GLY A 98 4.91 -1.74 -15.55
CA GLY A 98 4.17 -1.10 -16.64
C GLY A 98 3.66 0.32 -16.35
N VAL A 99 3.99 0.91 -15.20
CA VAL A 99 3.59 2.28 -14.87
C VAL A 99 4.43 3.27 -15.67
N ASP A 100 3.77 4.21 -16.35
CA ASP A 100 4.43 5.29 -17.07
C ASP A 100 4.98 6.34 -16.09
N THR A 101 6.29 6.27 -15.81
CA THR A 101 6.98 7.17 -14.87
C THR A 101 7.16 8.59 -15.41
N SER A 102 6.84 8.87 -16.67
CA SER A 102 6.78 10.25 -17.17
C SER A 102 5.51 10.97 -16.72
N ARG A 103 4.46 10.21 -16.41
CA ARG A 103 3.14 10.72 -15.99
C ARG A 103 2.85 10.53 -14.50
N HIS A 104 3.63 9.69 -13.83
CA HIS A 104 3.39 9.22 -12.47
C HIS A 104 4.65 9.16 -11.64
N HIS A 105 4.48 9.08 -10.33
CA HIS A 105 5.57 8.90 -9.38
C HIS A 105 5.57 7.47 -8.86
N VAL A 106 6.75 6.85 -8.76
CA VAL A 106 6.90 5.49 -8.25
C VAL A 106 7.91 5.49 -7.10
N LEU A 107 7.46 5.06 -5.92
CA LEU A 107 8.29 4.89 -4.73
C LEU A 107 8.41 3.40 -4.40
N LYS A 108 9.63 2.89 -4.34
CA LYS A 108 9.92 1.46 -4.14
C LYS A 108 10.65 1.26 -2.81
N SER A 109 10.23 0.24 -2.06
CA SER A 109 10.96 -0.22 -0.87
C SER A 109 10.74 -1.72 -0.65
N PRO A 110 11.52 -2.37 0.23
CA PRO A 110 11.21 -3.71 0.71
C PRO A 110 9.82 -3.82 1.34
N HIS A 111 9.31 -5.04 1.48
CA HIS A 111 8.00 -5.26 2.08
C HIS A 111 8.02 -4.95 3.59
N PRO A 112 6.94 -4.41 4.18
CA PRO A 112 6.85 -4.08 5.61
C PRO A 112 6.84 -5.28 6.55
N SER A 113 6.84 -6.53 6.07
CA SER A 113 6.84 -7.70 6.96
C SER A 113 8.10 -7.76 7.82
N GLY A 114 8.01 -8.41 8.99
CA GLY A 114 9.15 -8.56 9.90
C GLY A 114 10.40 -9.19 9.25
N LEU A 115 10.22 -9.98 8.21
CA LEU A 115 11.32 -10.63 7.47
C LEU A 115 12.16 -9.67 6.60
N SER A 116 11.59 -8.53 6.20
CA SER A 116 12.22 -7.61 5.22
C SER A 116 12.19 -6.14 5.61
N ALA A 117 11.45 -5.74 6.64
CA ALA A 117 11.25 -4.32 6.95
C ALA A 117 12.56 -3.58 7.27
N SER A 118 13.48 -4.24 7.99
CA SER A 118 14.80 -3.71 8.32
C SER A 118 15.72 -3.52 7.11
N ARG A 119 15.42 -4.14 5.96
CA ARG A 119 16.24 -4.06 4.75
C ARG A 119 16.02 -2.77 3.94
N GLY A 120 15.22 -1.84 4.46
CA GLY A 120 14.98 -0.54 3.82
C GLY A 120 13.52 -0.06 3.79
N PHE A 121 12.57 -0.84 4.30
CA PHE A 121 11.21 -0.30 4.51
C PHE A 121 11.24 0.76 5.62
N PHE A 122 11.87 0.44 6.75
CA PHE A 122 12.17 1.42 7.78
C PHE A 122 13.17 2.44 7.22
N GLY A 123 12.75 3.68 7.08
CA GLY A 123 13.60 4.75 6.53
C GLY A 123 13.14 5.27 5.18
N CYS A 124 12.26 4.53 4.49
CA CYS A 124 11.86 4.88 3.14
C CYS A 124 11.16 6.25 3.03
N ARG A 125 10.49 6.72 4.11
CA ARG A 125 9.78 8.01 4.17
C ARG A 125 8.69 8.16 3.09
N HIS A 126 8.13 7.05 2.59
CA HIS A 126 7.15 7.07 1.51
C HIS A 126 5.91 7.93 1.81
N PHE A 127 5.40 7.94 3.04
CA PHE A 127 4.25 8.78 3.41
C PHE A 127 4.52 10.28 3.24
N SER A 128 5.64 10.77 3.78
CA SER A 128 6.01 12.18 3.65
C SER A 128 6.43 12.54 2.22
N GLN A 129 7.13 11.64 1.52
CA GLN A 129 7.46 11.81 0.10
C GLN A 129 6.19 11.87 -0.77
N THR A 130 5.18 11.06 -0.47
CA THR A 130 3.89 11.09 -1.18
C THR A 130 3.23 12.45 -1.03
N ASN A 131 3.12 12.96 0.20
CA ASN A 131 2.53 14.28 0.44
C ASN A 131 3.33 15.40 -0.23
N GLU A 132 4.66 15.30 -0.28
CA GLU A 132 5.50 16.26 -1.01
C GLU A 132 5.23 16.24 -2.52
N LEU A 133 5.12 15.06 -3.12
CA LEU A 133 4.79 14.90 -4.55
C LEU A 133 3.39 15.42 -4.89
N LEU A 134 2.41 15.15 -4.01
CA LEU A 134 1.05 15.67 -4.16
C LEU A 134 1.03 17.20 -4.11
N ARG A 135 1.71 17.82 -3.13
CA ARG A 135 1.81 19.28 -3.02
C ARG A 135 2.46 19.91 -4.25
N ARG A 136 3.55 19.32 -4.76
CA ARG A 136 4.21 19.78 -5.99
C ARG A 136 3.29 19.70 -7.22
N SER A 137 2.31 18.80 -7.18
CA SER A 137 1.30 18.63 -8.22
C SER A 137 0.03 19.45 -7.97
N GLY A 138 0.02 20.33 -6.95
CA GLY A 138 -1.16 21.14 -6.59
C GLY A 138 -2.30 20.35 -5.95
N LEU A 139 -2.04 19.12 -5.48
CA LEU A 139 -3.04 18.25 -4.85
C LEU A 139 -2.93 18.31 -3.31
N PRO A 140 -4.07 18.13 -2.59
CA PRO A 140 -4.04 18.07 -1.14
C PRO A 140 -3.20 16.88 -0.66
N PRO A 141 -2.44 17.02 0.45
CA PRO A 141 -1.75 15.91 1.07
C PRO A 141 -2.75 14.90 1.65
N ILE A 142 -2.32 13.66 1.81
CA ILE A 142 -3.08 12.65 2.53
C ILE A 142 -2.79 12.79 4.03
N ASP A 143 -3.84 12.77 4.82
CA ASP A 143 -3.75 12.52 6.25
C ASP A 143 -3.54 11.01 6.49
N TRP A 144 -2.31 10.69 6.90
CA TRP A 144 -1.87 9.33 7.18
C TRP A 144 -2.11 8.91 8.63
N GLN A 145 -2.56 9.83 9.49
CA GLN A 145 -2.95 9.49 10.85
C GLN A 145 -4.17 8.56 10.80
N ILE A 146 -4.23 7.62 11.73
CA ILE A 146 -5.37 6.73 11.90
C ILE A 146 -5.85 6.92 13.33
N GLU A 147 -7.08 7.40 13.47
CA GLU A 147 -7.80 7.53 14.74
C GLU A 147 -8.50 6.23 15.15
#